data_AF-A0A6A4HV09-F1
#
_entry.id   AF-A0A6A4HV09-F1
#
_cell.length_a   1.000
_cell.length_b   1.000
_cell.length_c   1.000
_cell.angle_alpha   90.00
_cell.angle_beta   90.00
_cell.angle_gamma   90.00
#
_symmetry.space_group_name_H-M   'P 1'
#
loop_
_entity.id
_entity.type
_entity.pdbx_description
1 polymer ?
#
loop_
_entity_poly.entity_id
_entity_poly.type
_entity_poly.pdbx_seq_one_letter_code
_entity_poly.pdbx_strand_id
1 'polypeptide(L)'
;MMVEPLPNELIECILENLYFDKQTLKNCALVGKAWVRASQRGIFEQISFDEFYLRDCLQTRSERLIAIFGVKPHLARDVRFLELLNFGYDKMIRPRYIVRYSLIKPFPSRPKQNAPFDRS
;
A
#
# COMPACT_ATOMS: atom_id res chain seq x y z
N MET A 1 -5.98 19.64 -30.26
CA MET A 1 -5.72 20.63 -29.19
C MET A 1 -4.79 19.93 -28.20
N MET A 2 -3.51 20.31 -28.11
CA MET A 2 -2.63 19.75 -27.09
C MET A 2 -2.98 20.42 -25.77
N VAL A 3 -3.60 19.67 -24.86
CA VAL A 3 -3.80 20.11 -23.48
C VAL A 3 -2.42 20.05 -22.84
N GLU A 4 -1.91 21.21 -22.41
CA GLU A 4 -0.65 21.25 -21.66
C GLU A 4 -0.80 20.40 -20.39
N PRO A 5 0.18 19.52 -20.09
CA PRO A 5 0.10 18.69 -18.91
C PRO A 5 0.11 19.57 -17.66
N LEU A 6 -0.83 19.30 -16.75
CA LEU A 6 -0.94 20.03 -15.49
C LEU A 6 0.37 19.89 -14.70
N PRO A 7 0.91 21.00 -14.12
CA PRO A 7 2.07 20.94 -13.24
C PRO A 7 1.90 19.92 -12.12
N ASN A 8 2.97 19.17 -11.81
CA ASN A 8 2.93 18.11 -10.80
C ASN A 8 2.53 18.65 -9.42
N GLU A 9 2.90 19.88 -9.08
CA GLU A 9 2.54 20.52 -7.80
C GLU A 9 1.01 20.67 -7.65
N LEU A 10 0.32 21.00 -8.74
CA LEU A 10 -1.13 21.11 -8.73
C LEU A 10 -1.80 19.73 -8.66
N ILE A 11 -1.23 18.74 -9.35
CA ILE A 11 -1.69 17.34 -9.24
C ILE A 11 -1.55 16.84 -7.80
N GLU A 12 -0.41 17.09 -7.16
CA GLU A 12 -0.18 16.72 -5.76
C GLU A 12 -1.17 17.42 -4.83
N CYS A 13 -1.38 18.72 -4.98
CA CYS A 13 -2.34 19.49 -4.18
C CYS A 13 -3.79 18.96 -4.35
N ILE A 14 -4.20 18.60 -5.57
CA ILE A 14 -5.52 17.98 -5.81
C ILE A 14 -5.62 16.64 -5.08
N LEU A 15 -4.59 15.81 -5.17
CA LEU A 15 -4.62 14.46 -4.60
C LEU A 15 -4.49 14.44 -3.08
N GLU A 16 -3.83 15.43 -2.47
CA GLU A 16 -3.83 15.64 -1.01
C GLU A 16 -5.24 15.90 -0.49
N ASN A 17 -6.09 16.62 -1.23
CA ASN A 17 -7.50 16.82 -0.87
C ASN A 17 -8.34 15.55 -1.07
N LEU A 18 -7.86 14.57 -1.84
CA LEU A 18 -8.54 13.32 -2.14
C LEU A 18 -7.99 12.13 -1.33
N TYR A 19 -7.12 12.37 -0.35
CA TYR A 19 -6.34 11.29 0.28
C TYR A 19 -7.21 10.20 0.94
N PHE A 20 -8.39 10.56 1.43
CA PHE A 20 -9.35 9.60 2.01
C PHE A 20 -10.16 8.83 0.96
N ASP A 21 -10.30 9.36 -0.26
CA ASP A 21 -11.09 8.73 -1.33
C ASP A 21 -10.22 7.84 -2.22
N LYS A 22 -9.97 6.63 -1.71
CA LYS A 22 -9.21 5.61 -2.45
C LYS A 22 -9.84 5.24 -3.81
N GLN A 23 -11.16 5.40 -3.97
CA GLN A 23 -11.80 5.05 -5.24
C GLN A 23 -11.46 6.10 -6.30
N THR A 24 -11.54 7.38 -5.93
CA THR A 24 -11.13 8.47 -6.82
C THR A 24 -9.63 8.42 -7.11
N LEU A 25 -8.78 8.15 -6.11
CA LEU A 25 -7.33 8.00 -6.34
C LEU A 25 -7.01 6.87 -7.34
N LYS A 26 -7.73 5.73 -7.29
CA LYS A 26 -7.57 4.66 -8.28
C LYS A 26 -7.93 5.12 -9.68
N ASN A 27 -9.02 5.88 -9.82
CA ASN A 27 -9.41 6.45 -11.11
C ASN A 27 -8.36 7.44 -11.62
N CYS A 28 -7.85 8.33 -10.77
CA CYS A 28 -6.78 9.28 -11.10
C CYS A 28 -5.51 8.57 -11.57
N ALA A 29 -5.13 7.44 -10.96
CA ALA A 29 -3.98 6.66 -11.40
C ALA A 29 -4.11 6.13 -12.84
N LEU A 30 -5.32 6.08 -13.41
CA LEU A 30 -5.57 5.64 -14.78
C LEU A 30 -5.62 6.81 -15.79
N VAL A 31 -5.73 8.06 -15.33
CA VAL A 31 -5.87 9.26 -16.19
C VAL A 31 -4.62 9.50 -17.04
N GLY A 32 -3.43 9.22 -16.50
CA GLY A 32 -2.18 9.34 -17.23
C GLY A 32 -0.94 9.24 -16.34
N LYS A 33 0.23 9.12 -16.96
CA LYS A 33 1.52 8.89 -16.24
C LYS A 33 1.82 9.92 -15.16
N ALA A 34 1.44 11.19 -15.37
CA ALA A 34 1.64 12.26 -14.40
C ALA A 34 0.87 12.05 -13.09
N TRP A 35 -0.29 11.38 -13.16
CA TRP A 35 -1.15 11.13 -12.01
C TRP A 35 -0.78 9.86 -11.25
N VAL A 36 -0.22 8.86 -11.95
CA VAL A 36 0.10 7.53 -11.38
C VAL A 36 0.86 7.62 -10.06
N ARG A 37 1.97 8.36 -10.03
CA ARG A 37 2.85 8.37 -8.86
C ARG A 37 2.19 9.01 -7.64
N ALA A 38 1.60 10.19 -7.84
CA ALA A 38 0.95 10.91 -6.75
C ALA A 38 -0.32 10.17 -6.27
N SER A 39 -1.08 9.56 -7.17
CA SER A 39 -2.25 8.76 -6.79
C SER A 39 -1.86 7.47 -6.06
N GLN A 40 -0.81 6.77 -6.52
CA GLN A 40 -0.29 5.59 -5.82
C GLN A 40 0.16 5.91 -4.41
N ARG A 41 0.83 7.06 -4.20
CA ARG A 41 1.22 7.50 -2.86
C ARG A 41 0.03 7.56 -1.91
N GLY A 42 -1.07 8.19 -2.31
CA GLY A 42 -2.30 8.23 -1.49
C GLY A 42 -2.96 6.85 -1.32
N ILE A 43 -2.96 6.01 -2.37
CA ILE A 43 -3.53 4.64 -2.30
C ILE A 43 -2.78 3.77 -1.29
N PHE A 44 -1.45 3.83 -1.30
CA PHE A 44 -0.58 2.98 -0.50
C PHE A 44 -0.23 3.58 0.86
N GLU A 45 -0.50 4.88 1.10
CA GLU A 45 -0.24 5.55 2.39
C GLU A 45 -0.84 4.80 3.58
N GLN A 46 -2.05 4.27 3.41
CA GLN A 46 -2.73 3.47 4.42
C GLN A 46 -3.22 2.17 3.79
N ILE A 47 -2.83 1.02 4.35
CA ILE A 47 -3.31 -0.29 3.93
C ILE A 47 -4.15 -0.86 5.06
N SER A 48 -5.40 -1.20 4.77
CA SER A 48 -6.30 -1.82 5.74
C SER A 48 -6.66 -3.23 5.30
N PHE A 49 -6.55 -4.17 6.22
CA PHE A 49 -7.10 -5.51 6.08
C PHE A 49 -8.34 -5.60 6.95
N ASP A 50 -9.50 -5.67 6.31
CA ASP A 50 -10.79 -5.89 6.97
C ASP A 50 -11.22 -7.33 6.69
N GLU A 51 -11.03 -8.21 7.67
CA GLU A 51 -11.52 -9.59 7.57
C GLU A 51 -12.06 -10.07 8.90
N PHE A 52 -13.37 -10.27 8.92
CA PHE A 52 -14.09 -10.84 10.04
C PHE A 52 -13.86 -12.34 10.21
N TYR A 53 -13.43 -13.06 9.17
CA TYR A 53 -13.32 -14.52 9.23
C TYR A 53 -12.24 -15.02 8.26
N LEU A 54 -11.40 -15.93 8.76
CA LEU A 54 -10.34 -16.70 8.09
C LEU A 54 -8.95 -16.05 8.07
N ARG A 55 -8.12 -16.49 9.03
CA ARG A 55 -6.66 -16.30 9.08
C ARG A 55 -6.00 -16.56 7.71
N ASP A 56 -6.52 -17.53 6.95
CA ASP A 56 -6.02 -17.95 5.65
C ASP A 56 -6.15 -16.85 4.57
N CYS A 57 -7.21 -16.05 4.63
CA CYS A 57 -7.42 -14.95 3.70
C CYS A 57 -6.45 -13.79 3.97
N LEU A 58 -6.22 -13.46 5.26
CA LEU A 58 -5.23 -12.47 5.68
C LEU A 58 -3.81 -12.91 5.28
N GLN A 59 -3.48 -14.18 5.50
CA GLN A 59 -2.20 -14.74 5.07
C GLN A 59 -2.02 -14.59 3.55
N THR A 60 -2.99 -15.04 2.75
CA THR A 60 -2.93 -14.93 1.29
C THR A 60 -2.80 -13.47 0.82
N ARG A 61 -3.55 -12.54 1.44
CA ARG A 61 -3.49 -11.11 1.07
C ARG A 61 -2.16 -10.47 1.47
N SER A 62 -1.63 -10.80 2.65
CA SER A 62 -0.34 -10.30 3.11
C SER A 62 0.83 -10.84 2.26
N GLU A 63 0.81 -12.12 1.89
CA GLU A 63 1.78 -12.72 0.97
C GLU A 63 1.75 -12.05 -0.40
N ARG A 64 0.55 -11.80 -0.96
CA ARG A 64 0.40 -11.04 -2.21
C ARG A 64 0.94 -9.62 -2.09
N LEU A 65 0.70 -8.95 -0.96
CA LEU A 65 1.23 -7.61 -0.71
C LEU A 65 2.77 -7.62 -0.63
N ILE A 66 3.36 -8.59 0.07
CA ILE A 66 4.80 -8.78 0.15
C ILE A 66 5.38 -9.04 -1.25
N ALA A 67 4.72 -9.89 -2.06
CA ALA A 67 5.14 -10.14 -3.43
C ALA A 67 5.13 -8.87 -4.29
N ILE A 68 4.07 -8.04 -4.17
CA ILE A 68 3.98 -6.75 -4.86
C ILE A 68 5.13 -5.83 -4.45
N PHE A 69 5.42 -5.71 -3.16
CA PHE A 69 6.55 -4.90 -2.67
C PHE A 69 7.91 -5.44 -3.09
N GLY A 70 8.04 -6.77 -3.19
CA GLY A 70 9.23 -7.43 -3.72
C GLY A 70 9.50 -7.11 -5.19
N VAL A 71 8.47 -6.80 -5.98
CA VAL A 71 8.59 -6.38 -7.39
C VAL A 71 8.69 -4.85 -7.51
N LYS A 72 7.96 -4.11 -6.67
CA LYS A 72 7.85 -2.65 -6.69
C LYS A 72 8.14 -2.06 -5.31
N PRO A 73 9.42 -1.98 -4.89
CA PRO A 73 9.79 -1.53 -3.56
C PRO A 73 9.46 -0.05 -3.29
N HIS A 74 9.30 0.76 -4.35
CA HIS A 74 8.89 2.16 -4.18
C HIS A 74 7.50 2.29 -3.56
N LEU A 75 6.58 1.36 -3.84
CA LEU A 75 5.23 1.38 -3.24
C LEU A 75 5.28 1.12 -1.73
N ALA A 76 6.23 0.30 -1.27
CA ALA A 76 6.41 0.04 0.15
C ALA A 76 6.89 1.27 0.92
N ARG A 77 7.60 2.20 0.26
CA ARG A 77 8.05 3.46 0.85
C ARG A 77 6.90 4.44 1.10
N ASP A 78 5.84 4.33 0.30
CA ASP A 78 4.67 5.18 0.43
C ASP A 78 3.77 4.72 1.59
N VAL A 79 3.89 3.48 2.07
CA VAL A 79 3.11 2.94 3.18
C VAL A 79 3.52 3.57 4.52
N ARG A 80 2.58 4.25 5.17
CA ARG A 80 2.75 4.84 6.50
C ARG A 80 1.96 4.11 7.57
N PHE A 81 0.75 3.67 7.21
CA PHE A 81 -0.18 3.05 8.14
C PHE A 81 -0.60 1.67 7.64
N LEU A 82 -0.48 0.68 8.52
CA LEU A 82 -1.04 -0.65 8.31
C LEU A 82 -2.10 -0.88 9.38
N GLU A 83 -3.34 -1.08 8.94
CA GLU A 83 -4.48 -1.26 9.82
C GLU A 83 -5.06 -2.67 9.67
N LEU A 84 -5.20 -3.34 10.80
CA LEU A 84 -5.98 -4.56 10.91
C LEU A 84 -7.32 -4.17 11.52
N LEU A 85 -8.38 -4.28 10.72
CA LEU A 85 -9.75 -4.00 11.12
C LEU A 85 -10.43 -5.31 11.49
N ASN A 86 -11.26 -5.28 12.53
CA ASN A 86 -12.11 -6.40 12.95
C ASN A 86 -11.33 -7.70 13.25
N PHE A 87 -10.12 -7.55 13.79
CA PHE A 87 -9.30 -8.67 14.23
C PHE A 87 -9.85 -9.22 15.56
N GLY A 88 -10.66 -10.28 15.49
CA GLY A 88 -11.26 -10.92 16.65
C GLY A 88 -11.32 -12.43 16.48
N TYR A 89 -10.64 -13.15 17.35
CA TYR A 89 -10.96 -14.56 17.59
C TYR A 89 -12.13 -14.55 18.57
N ASP A 90 -13.30 -14.95 18.10
CA ASP A 90 -14.37 -15.63 18.86
C ASP A 90 -15.79 -15.15 18.46
N LYS A 91 -16.70 -16.11 18.32
CA LYS A 91 -17.99 -16.01 17.63
C LYS A 91 -19.07 -15.19 18.36
N MET A 92 -18.79 -14.47 19.44
CA MET A 92 -19.88 -13.91 20.28
C MET A 92 -19.75 -12.48 20.78
N ILE A 93 -18.70 -11.71 20.47
CA ILE A 93 -18.61 -10.32 20.99
C ILE A 93 -18.18 -9.42 19.86
N ARG A 94 -18.92 -8.32 19.61
CA ARG A 94 -18.52 -7.25 18.68
C ARG A 94 -17.24 -6.59 19.18
N PRO A 95 -16.12 -6.64 18.46
CA PRO A 95 -14.97 -5.84 18.79
C PRO A 95 -14.55 -5.03 17.57
N ARG A 96 -14.88 -3.73 17.55
CA ARG A 96 -14.20 -2.77 16.67
C ARG A 96 -12.85 -2.44 17.28
N TYR A 97 -11.92 -3.39 17.26
CA TYR A 97 -10.51 -3.06 17.52
C TYR A 97 -9.87 -2.69 16.19
N ILE A 98 -9.36 -1.45 16.13
CA ILE A 98 -8.49 -0.98 15.06
C ILE A 98 -7.08 -1.10 15.61
N VAL A 99 -6.31 -2.06 15.11
CA VAL A 99 -4.88 -2.10 15.42
C VAL A 99 -4.16 -1.36 14.30
N ARG A 100 -3.61 -0.19 14.62
CA ARG A 100 -2.87 0.66 13.69
C ARG A 100 -1.39 0.53 13.97
N TYR A 101 -0.65 0.01 13.00
CA TYR A 101 0.80 -0.02 13.01
C TYR A 101 1.34 1.14 12.17
N SER A 102 2.20 1.96 12.76
CA SER A 102 2.96 2.98 12.04
C SER A 102 4.28 2.37 11.60
N LEU A 103 4.50 2.25 10.29
CA LEU A 103 5.76 1.76 9.73
C LEU A 103 6.75 2.94 9.67
N ILE A 104 7.48 3.17 10.76
CA ILE A 104 8.44 4.28 10.87
C ILE A 104 9.80 3.94 10.21
N LYS A 105 10.01 2.70 9.72
CA LYS A 105 11.26 2.29 9.07
C LYS A 105 11.02 1.66 7.69
N PRO A 106 11.89 1.94 6.70
CA PRO A 106 11.79 1.35 5.38
C PRO A 106 11.84 -0.18 5.48
N PHE A 107 10.98 -0.83 4.70
CA PHE A 107 11.01 -2.28 4.50
C PHE A 107 12.45 -2.72 4.23
N PRO A 108 12.96 -3.77 4.92
CA PRO A 108 14.31 -4.26 4.65
C PRO A 108 14.39 -4.64 3.18
N SER A 109 15.26 -3.93 2.47
CA SER A 109 15.60 -4.26 1.08
C SER A 109 16.14 -5.68 1.05
N ARG A 110 15.74 -6.47 0.05
CA ARG A 110 16.10 -7.90 -0.10
C ARG A 110 17.52 -8.19 0.41
N PRO A 111 17.73 -9.28 1.18
CA PRO A 111 19.08 -9.78 1.38
C PRO A 111 19.70 -10.05 0.00
N LYS A 112 20.86 -9.45 -0.25
CA LYS A 112 21.66 -9.70 -1.45
C LYS A 112 21.90 -11.22 -1.53
N GLN A 113 21.39 -11.87 -2.57
CA GLN A 113 21.81 -13.23 -2.91
C GLN A 113 23.27 -13.11 -3.36
N ASN A 114 24.19 -13.45 -2.47
CA ASN A 114 25.58 -13.65 -2.83
C ASN A 114 25.68 -15.01 -3.54
N ALA A 115 26.10 -14.98 -4.80
CA ALA A 115 26.50 -16.15 -5.59
C ALA A 115 27.91 -16.65 -5.16
N PRO A 116 28.45 -17.66 -5.85
CA PRO A 116 28.26 -19.09 -5.63
C PRO A 116 29.36 -19.68 -4.73
N PHE A 117 29.03 -20.81 -4.10
CA PHE A 117 29.99 -21.65 -3.38
C PHE A 117 31.11 -22.12 -4.32
N ASP A 118 32.31 -21.59 -4.13
CA ASP A 118 33.53 -22.12 -4.71
C ASP A 118 33.87 -23.43 -3.98
N ARG A 119 33.89 -24.54 -4.71
CA ARG A 119 34.37 -25.83 -4.20
C ARG A 119 35.86 -25.90 -4.49
N SER A 120 36.67 -25.90 -3.44
CA SER A 120 38.02 -26.48 -3.45
C SER A 120 38.01 -27.72 -2.55
#